data_AF-A0A1B0CA31-F1
#
_entry.id   AF-A0A1B0CA31-F1
#
_cell.length_a   1.000
_cell.length_b   1.000
_cell.length_c   1.000
_cell.angle_alpha   90.00
_cell.angle_beta   90.00
_cell.angle_gamma   90.00
#
_symmetry.space_group_name_H-M   'P 1'
#
loop_
_entity.id
_entity.type
_entity.pdbx_description
1 polymer ?
#
loop_
_entity_poly.entity_id
_entity_poly.type
_entity_poly.pdbx_seq_one_letter_code
_entity_poly.pdbx_strand_id
1 'polypeptide(L)'
;MPSHGTLVPAMPAPTGRNLQVATPPHASQVPPQADSLMMLLQRYPVMWQGLLALKNDQAAVQMHFVFGNPQVAGDSLPCNSDGSTPPLRIAQRMRLEQTQLEGVARKMQTDNEHCMLLALPCGRDHMDVLQQSTNLTTGFITYLQQKQAAGIVNIAAPGSQQAAYVVHIFPSCDFANENLARIAPDLLHRVADIAHLLIVIATV
;
A
#
# COMPACT_ATOMS: atom_id res chain seq x y z
N MET A 1 -35.41 -51.01 -78.75
CA MET A 1 -36.32 -52.16 -78.60
C MET A 1 -35.79 -53.02 -77.45
N PRO A 2 -36.64 -53.54 -76.56
CA PRO A 2 -36.76 -53.06 -75.17
C PRO A 2 -36.54 -54.14 -74.07
N SER A 3 -36.73 -53.71 -72.81
CA SER A 3 -37.17 -54.49 -71.60
C SER A 3 -36.12 -55.36 -70.90
N HIS A 4 -35.97 -55.46 -69.58
CA HIS A 4 -36.78 -55.17 -68.38
C HIS A 4 -35.79 -54.84 -67.23
N GLY A 5 -36.04 -53.87 -66.33
CA GLY A 5 -36.70 -54.10 -65.03
C GLY A 5 -35.81 -54.91 -64.07
N THR A 6 -35.26 -54.37 -62.98
CA THR A 6 -35.97 -54.27 -61.68
C THR A 6 -35.03 -53.73 -60.57
N LEU A 7 -35.55 -52.81 -59.74
CA LEU A 7 -35.19 -52.40 -58.37
C LEU A 7 -33.72 -52.15 -57.96
N VAL A 8 -33.38 -50.87 -57.78
CA VAL A 8 -32.34 -50.39 -56.83
C VAL A 8 -32.91 -49.21 -56.03
N PRO A 9 -32.73 -49.18 -54.69
CA PRO A 9 -32.64 -47.90 -54.01
C PRO A 9 -31.33 -47.76 -53.23
N ALA A 10 -30.54 -46.80 -53.70
CA ALA A 10 -29.83 -45.80 -52.91
C ALA A 10 -28.90 -46.26 -51.76
N MET A 11 -27.61 -46.34 -52.09
CA MET A 11 -26.58 -45.77 -51.21
C MET A 11 -25.75 -44.77 -52.04
N PRO A 12 -25.79 -43.48 -51.69
CA PRO A 12 -24.64 -42.63 -51.87
C PRO A 12 -24.22 -42.08 -50.51
N ALA A 13 -22.99 -42.39 -50.10
CA ALA A 13 -22.27 -41.52 -49.19
C ALA A 13 -21.97 -40.20 -49.91
N PRO A 14 -22.24 -39.02 -49.31
CA PRO A 14 -21.54 -37.80 -49.63
C PRO A 14 -20.51 -37.52 -48.54
N THR A 15 -19.26 -37.68 -48.95
CA THR A 15 -18.10 -36.90 -48.56
C THR A 15 -18.43 -35.45 -48.18
N GLY A 16 -18.12 -35.14 -46.92
CA GLY A 16 -17.39 -33.94 -46.48
C GLY A 16 -17.67 -32.62 -47.20
N ARG A 17 -18.56 -31.81 -46.61
CA ARG A 17 -18.40 -30.35 -46.52
C ARG A 17 -18.50 -29.97 -45.05
N ASN A 18 -17.39 -30.12 -44.35
CA ASN A 18 -17.24 -29.64 -42.99
C ASN A 18 -17.27 -28.11 -43.05
N LEU A 19 -18.33 -27.51 -42.50
CA LEU A 19 -18.39 -26.08 -42.22
C LEU A 19 -17.24 -25.76 -41.26
N GLN A 20 -16.17 -25.17 -41.79
CA GLN A 20 -15.16 -24.50 -40.98
C GLN A 20 -15.82 -23.31 -40.28
N VAL A 21 -16.40 -23.56 -39.11
CA VAL A 21 -16.54 -22.55 -38.06
C VAL A 21 -15.10 -22.28 -37.61
N ALA A 22 -14.47 -21.30 -38.23
CA ALA A 22 -13.20 -20.78 -37.79
C ALA A 22 -13.43 -20.09 -36.44
N THR A 23 -13.21 -20.82 -35.36
CA THR A 23 -12.94 -20.25 -34.05
C THR A 23 -11.68 -19.39 -34.17
N PRO A 24 -11.74 -18.08 -33.82
CA PRO A 24 -10.52 -17.30 -33.70
C PRO A 24 -9.59 -17.95 -32.68
N PRO A 25 -8.29 -18.05 -32.98
CA PRO A 25 -7.33 -18.68 -32.10
C PRO A 25 -7.13 -17.78 -30.89
N HIS A 26 -7.24 -18.36 -29.70
CA HIS A 26 -6.38 -18.03 -28.55
C HIS A 26 -5.99 -16.55 -28.46
N ALA A 27 -6.97 -15.68 -28.21
CA ALA A 27 -6.64 -14.41 -27.57
C ALA A 27 -5.94 -14.81 -26.28
N SER A 28 -4.64 -14.54 -26.22
CA SER A 28 -3.86 -14.61 -25.00
C SER A 28 -4.72 -13.98 -23.92
N GLN A 29 -5.27 -14.82 -23.03
CA GLN A 29 -5.64 -14.36 -21.72
C GLN A 29 -4.31 -14.03 -21.07
N VAL A 30 -3.81 -12.84 -21.39
CA VAL A 30 -2.95 -12.10 -20.49
C VAL A 30 -3.71 -12.19 -19.17
N PRO A 31 -3.15 -12.81 -18.12
CA PRO A 31 -3.75 -12.73 -16.80
C PRO A 31 -4.09 -11.24 -16.60
N PRO A 32 -5.26 -10.88 -16.04
CA PRO A 32 -5.53 -9.49 -15.71
C PRO A 32 -4.29 -8.99 -15.01
N GLN A 33 -3.54 -8.09 -15.67
CA GLN A 33 -2.22 -7.69 -15.22
C GLN A 33 -2.45 -7.25 -13.81
N ALA A 34 -1.94 -8.03 -12.86
CA ALA A 34 -2.11 -7.76 -11.46
C ALA A 34 -1.57 -6.34 -11.31
N ASP A 35 -2.46 -5.36 -11.04
CA ASP A 35 -2.11 -3.93 -11.05
C ASP A 35 -0.76 -3.75 -10.37
N SER A 36 0.25 -3.37 -11.14
CA SER A 36 1.60 -3.20 -10.60
C SER A 36 1.50 -2.24 -9.42
N LEU A 37 2.25 -2.47 -8.34
CA LEU A 37 2.26 -1.57 -7.16
C LEU A 37 2.33 -0.10 -7.60
N MET A 38 3.13 0.19 -8.62
CA MET A 38 3.27 1.53 -9.20
C MET A 38 1.94 2.10 -9.73
N MET A 39 1.13 1.29 -10.44
CA MET A 39 -0.18 1.70 -10.95
C MET A 39 -1.17 1.91 -9.80
N LEU A 40 -1.09 1.08 -8.75
CA LEU A 40 -1.93 1.24 -7.58
C LEU A 40 -1.60 2.52 -6.82
N LEU A 41 -0.31 2.81 -6.62
CA LEU A 41 0.17 4.01 -5.92
C LEU A 41 -0.23 5.32 -6.63
N GLN A 42 -0.59 5.30 -7.93
CA GLN A 42 -1.17 6.47 -8.59
C GLN A 42 -2.50 6.93 -7.97
N ARG A 43 -3.22 6.03 -7.29
CA ARG A 43 -4.49 6.33 -6.59
C ARG A 43 -4.28 6.88 -5.18
N TYR A 44 -3.06 6.75 -4.64
CA TYR A 44 -2.70 7.12 -3.28
C TYR A 44 -1.61 8.20 -3.34
N PRO A 45 -1.98 9.50 -3.38
CA PRO A 45 -1.01 10.56 -3.62
C PRO A 45 0.06 10.63 -2.53
N VAL A 46 1.30 10.95 -2.91
CA VAL A 46 2.40 11.18 -1.96
C VAL A 46 2.14 12.49 -1.22
N MET A 47 1.99 12.41 0.10
CA MET A 47 1.78 13.56 0.99
C MET A 47 3.10 14.09 1.54
N TRP A 48 4.10 13.21 1.67
CA TRP A 48 5.38 13.59 2.24
C TRP A 48 6.48 12.65 1.76
N GLN A 49 7.68 13.21 1.61
CA GLN A 49 8.89 12.46 1.29
C GLN A 49 10.03 12.99 2.16
N GLY A 50 10.76 12.09 2.79
CA GLY A 50 11.88 12.47 3.64
C GLY A 50 12.51 11.29 4.34
N LEU A 51 13.30 11.60 5.37
CA LEU A 51 14.02 10.62 6.16
C LEU A 51 13.28 10.34 7.46
N LEU A 52 13.02 9.07 7.77
CA LEU A 52 12.72 8.64 9.13
C LEU A 52 14.03 8.41 9.86
N ALA A 53 14.07 8.74 11.16
CA ALA A 53 15.22 8.50 12.00
C ALA A 53 14.81 7.84 13.32
N LEU A 54 15.46 6.75 13.67
CA LEU A 54 15.22 6.01 14.91
C LEU A 54 16.56 5.55 15.47
N LYS A 55 16.90 6.01 16.67
CA LYS A 55 18.26 5.84 17.25
C LYS A 55 19.33 6.37 16.29
N ASN A 56 20.21 5.50 15.80
CA ASN A 56 21.30 5.80 14.88
C ASN A 56 20.95 5.45 13.43
N ASP A 57 19.79 4.82 13.21
CA ASP A 57 19.34 4.34 11.91
C ASP A 57 18.48 5.39 11.21
N GLN A 58 18.61 5.46 9.89
CA GLN A 58 17.81 6.33 9.03
C GLN A 58 17.36 5.57 7.78
N ALA A 59 16.15 5.88 7.32
CA ALA A 59 15.61 5.33 6.08
C ALA A 59 14.83 6.41 5.33
N ALA A 60 15.07 6.52 4.02
CA ALA A 60 14.27 7.40 3.17
C ALA A 60 12.94 6.73 2.79
N VAL A 61 11.85 7.45 2.99
CA VAL A 61 10.50 6.96 2.71
C VAL A 61 9.63 8.01 2.02
N GLN A 62 8.65 7.51 1.28
CA GLN A 62 7.50 8.27 0.78
C GLN A 62 6.24 7.83 1.53
N MET A 63 5.50 8.80 2.04
CA MET A 63 4.22 8.59 2.71
C MET A 63 3.07 8.86 1.74
N HIS A 64 2.32 7.82 1.41
CA HIS A 64 1.17 7.86 0.52
C HIS A 64 -0.11 8.01 1.33
N PHE A 65 -0.98 8.94 0.94
CA PHE A 65 -2.28 9.11 1.58
C PHE A 65 -3.12 7.86 1.43
N VAL A 66 -3.71 7.37 2.53
CA VAL A 66 -4.64 6.23 2.53
C VAL A 66 -6.04 6.67 2.95
N PHE A 67 -6.16 7.42 4.06
CA PHE A 67 -7.46 7.78 4.63
C PHE A 67 -7.41 8.98 5.58
N GLY A 68 -8.58 9.51 5.94
CA GLY A 68 -8.75 10.62 6.87
C GLY A 68 -8.64 11.98 6.18
N ASN A 69 -8.14 12.98 6.92
CA ASN A 69 -8.01 14.35 6.45
C ASN A 69 -6.56 14.65 5.99
N PRO A 70 -6.32 14.86 4.69
CA PRO A 70 -4.98 15.13 4.19
C PRO A 70 -4.38 16.45 4.71
N GLN A 71 -5.20 17.40 5.16
CA GLN A 71 -4.69 18.65 5.76
C GLN A 71 -3.91 18.37 7.05
N VAL A 72 -4.33 17.38 7.85
CA VAL A 72 -3.60 16.98 9.06
C VAL A 72 -2.16 16.56 8.74
N ALA A 73 -1.93 15.89 7.60
CA ALA A 73 -0.57 15.56 7.17
C ALA A 73 0.22 16.80 6.74
N GLY A 74 -0.42 17.74 6.03
CA GLY A 74 0.21 18.99 5.59
C GLY A 74 0.60 19.92 6.75
N ASP A 75 -0.25 20.03 7.77
CA ASP A 75 -0.02 20.90 8.93
C ASP A 75 0.96 20.30 9.95
N SER A 76 1.11 18.98 9.95
CA SER A 76 1.94 18.28 10.92
C SER A 76 3.32 17.90 10.38
N LEU A 77 3.42 17.37 9.16
CA LEU A 77 4.70 16.84 8.69
C LEU A 77 5.67 17.98 8.36
N PRO A 78 6.94 17.88 8.79
CA PRO A 78 7.90 18.95 8.57
C PRO A 78 8.19 19.08 7.06
N CYS A 79 8.14 20.31 6.55
CA CYS A 79 8.71 20.67 5.26
C CYS A 79 9.46 22.01 5.42
N ASN A 80 10.72 22.10 4.97
CA ASN A 80 11.38 23.41 4.89
C ASN A 80 11.04 24.07 3.57
N SER A 81 10.94 25.40 3.59
CA SER A 81 10.72 26.24 2.41
C SER A 81 11.83 26.09 1.35
N ASP A 82 13.04 25.70 1.78
CA ASP A 82 14.19 25.43 0.90
C ASP A 82 14.19 24.03 0.27
N GLY A 83 13.16 23.22 0.50
CA GLY A 83 13.05 21.84 -0.01
C GLY A 83 13.86 20.80 0.77
N SER A 84 14.56 21.19 1.84
CA SER A 84 15.21 20.26 2.77
C SER A 84 14.20 19.73 3.78
N THR A 85 13.97 18.42 3.83
CA THR A 85 13.09 17.82 4.86
C THR A 85 13.95 17.32 6.02
N PRO A 86 13.90 17.93 7.21
CA PRO A 86 14.63 17.40 8.36
C PRO A 86 14.14 15.99 8.69
N PRO A 87 14.99 15.07 9.19
CA PRO A 87 14.56 13.72 9.51
C PRO A 87 13.45 13.73 10.57
N LEU A 88 12.38 12.97 10.33
CA LEU A 88 11.32 12.74 11.29
C LEU A 88 11.83 11.77 12.37
N ARG A 89 12.24 12.32 13.52
CA ARG A 89 12.91 11.58 14.59
C ARG A 89 11.91 10.91 15.54
N ILE A 90 11.95 9.59 15.57
CA ILE A 90 11.21 8.76 16.50
C ILE A 90 11.93 8.75 17.85
N ALA A 91 11.46 9.58 18.77
CA ALA A 91 12.05 9.72 20.11
C ALA A 91 11.27 8.95 21.20
N GLN A 92 10.02 8.59 20.91
CA GLN A 92 9.14 7.92 21.85
C GLN A 92 8.56 6.64 21.23
N ARG A 93 7.97 5.80 22.08
CA ARG A 93 7.27 4.59 21.65
C ARG A 93 6.02 4.38 22.48
N MET A 94 4.98 3.87 21.84
CA MET A 94 3.72 3.46 22.46
C MET A 94 3.62 1.95 22.36
N ARG A 95 3.32 1.25 23.46
CA ARG A 95 3.14 -0.21 23.42
C ARG A 95 1.90 -0.58 22.59
N LEU A 96 1.98 -1.70 21.88
CA LEU A 96 0.86 -2.29 21.14
C LEU A 96 -0.06 -3.08 22.08
N GLU A 97 -0.47 -2.43 23.18
CA GLU A 97 -1.45 -2.97 24.13
C GLU A 97 -2.85 -2.51 23.73
N GLN A 98 -3.87 -3.33 24.02
CA GLN A 98 -5.25 -3.10 23.60
C GLN A 98 -5.74 -1.69 23.96
N THR A 99 -5.52 -1.23 25.18
CA THR A 99 -5.97 0.08 25.66
C THR A 99 -5.37 1.25 24.86
N GLN A 100 -4.12 1.12 24.44
CA GLN A 100 -3.43 2.14 23.64
C GLN A 100 -3.96 2.14 22.21
N LEU A 101 -4.15 0.96 21.63
CA LEU A 101 -4.72 0.79 20.29
C LEU A 101 -6.16 1.30 20.23
N GLU A 102 -6.96 1.06 21.27
CA GLU A 102 -8.32 1.60 21.40
C GLU A 102 -8.33 3.13 21.44
N GLY A 103 -7.33 3.75 22.09
CA GLY A 103 -7.15 5.20 22.10
C GLY A 103 -6.91 5.77 20.70
N VAL A 104 -6.03 5.12 19.92
CA VAL A 104 -5.75 5.50 18.52
C VAL A 104 -6.98 5.24 17.65
N ALA A 105 -7.63 4.09 17.78
CA ALA A 105 -8.84 3.74 17.04
C ALA A 105 -9.97 4.75 17.29
N ARG A 106 -10.13 5.21 18.54
CA ARG A 106 -11.11 6.24 18.89
C ARG A 106 -10.80 7.56 18.20
N LYS A 107 -9.54 8.01 18.18
CA LYS A 107 -9.14 9.21 17.44
C LYS A 107 -9.38 9.06 15.94
N MET A 108 -9.22 7.86 15.39
CA MET A 108 -9.54 7.55 13.99
C MET A 108 -11.06 7.52 13.69
N GLN A 109 -11.93 7.48 14.70
CA GLN A 109 -13.38 7.58 14.50
C GLN A 109 -13.86 9.02 14.46
N THR A 110 -13.08 9.98 14.98
CA THR A 110 -13.42 11.40 14.87
C THR A 110 -13.10 11.89 13.47
N ASP A 111 -14.14 12.33 12.78
CA ASP A 111 -14.00 12.92 11.45
C ASP A 111 -13.06 14.13 11.49
N ASN A 112 -12.25 14.24 10.45
CA ASN A 112 -11.36 15.37 10.19
C ASN A 112 -10.18 15.60 11.16
N GLU A 113 -10.02 14.77 12.20
CA GLU A 113 -8.97 14.91 13.23
C GLU A 113 -7.78 13.95 13.06
N HIS A 114 -7.84 13.08 12.06
CA HIS A 114 -6.79 12.08 11.82
C HIS A 114 -6.44 11.98 10.34
N CYS A 115 -5.23 11.50 10.08
CA CYS A 115 -4.76 11.14 8.74
C CYS A 115 -4.00 9.82 8.80
N MET A 116 -4.30 8.93 7.86
CA MET A 116 -3.65 7.65 7.69
C MET A 116 -2.80 7.68 6.42
N LEU A 117 -1.52 7.35 6.56
CA LEU A 117 -0.57 7.27 5.46
C LEU A 117 0.13 5.91 5.46
N LEU A 118 0.58 5.48 4.29
CA LEU A 118 1.44 4.33 4.13
C LEU A 118 2.85 4.80 3.76
N ALA A 119 3.83 4.50 4.61
CA ALA A 119 5.24 4.80 4.34
C ALA A 119 5.91 3.63 3.61
N LEU A 120 6.47 3.91 2.43
CA LEU A 120 7.22 2.98 1.60
C LEU A 120 8.65 3.48 1.39
N PRO A 121 9.66 2.59 1.31
CA PRO A 121 11.03 3.00 1.03
C PRO A 121 11.13 3.64 -0.36
N CYS A 122 11.88 4.73 -0.45
CA CYS A 122 12.11 5.44 -1.70
C CYS A 122 13.59 5.75 -1.88
N GLY A 123 14.06 5.84 -3.13
CA GLY A 123 15.46 6.11 -3.45
C GLY A 123 15.60 6.70 -4.84
N ARG A 124 16.82 7.15 -5.18
CA ARG A 124 17.12 7.79 -6.48
C ARG A 124 17.14 6.81 -7.64
N ASP A 125 17.48 5.56 -7.33
CA ASP A 125 17.59 4.45 -8.26
C ASP A 125 17.25 3.13 -7.55
N HIS A 126 17.22 2.03 -8.31
CA HIS A 126 16.84 0.73 -7.80
C HIS A 126 17.73 0.24 -6.64
N MET A 127 19.04 0.51 -6.69
CA MET A 127 19.96 0.09 -5.63
C MET A 127 19.74 0.89 -4.35
N ASP A 128 19.52 2.19 -4.47
CA ASP A 128 19.17 3.02 -3.32
C ASP A 128 17.84 2.54 -2.70
N VAL A 129 16.80 2.26 -3.50
CA VAL A 129 15.54 1.71 -2.97
C VAL A 129 15.74 0.40 -2.20
N LEU A 130 16.57 -0.53 -2.70
CA LEU A 130 16.87 -1.77 -1.98
C LEU A 130 17.62 -1.50 -0.66
N GLN A 131 18.54 -0.54 -0.66
CA GLN A 131 19.25 -0.12 0.54
C GLN A 131 18.29 0.50 1.56
N GLN A 132 17.41 1.42 1.15
CA GLN A 132 16.42 2.03 2.03
C GLN A 132 15.40 1.03 2.54
N SER A 133 14.96 0.08 1.71
CA SER A 133 14.12 -1.05 2.11
C SER A 133 14.78 -1.90 3.20
N THR A 134 16.08 -2.19 3.03
CA THR A 134 16.87 -2.91 4.04
C THR A 134 16.96 -2.12 5.34
N ASN A 135 17.31 -0.83 5.28
CA ASN A 135 17.40 0.04 6.45
C ASN A 135 16.06 0.17 7.19
N LEU A 136 14.95 0.30 6.45
CA LEU A 136 13.61 0.35 7.02
C LEU A 136 13.28 -0.97 7.73
N THR A 137 13.61 -2.10 7.12
CA THR A 137 13.37 -3.43 7.68
C THR A 137 14.17 -3.66 8.96
N THR A 138 15.48 -3.43 8.93
CA THR A 138 16.38 -3.74 10.05
C THR A 138 16.33 -2.69 11.16
N GLY A 139 16.36 -1.41 10.80
CA GLY A 139 16.41 -0.28 11.74
C GLY A 139 15.06 0.04 12.39
N PHE A 140 13.95 -0.12 11.65
CA PHE A 140 12.62 0.32 12.10
C PHE A 140 11.69 -0.85 12.34
N ILE A 141 11.33 -1.62 11.31
CA ILE A 141 10.30 -2.67 11.38
C ILE A 141 10.70 -3.72 12.43
N THR A 142 11.90 -4.29 12.29
CA THR A 142 12.41 -5.31 13.23
C THR A 142 12.49 -4.77 14.66
N TYR A 143 12.97 -3.54 14.85
CA TYR A 143 13.07 -2.94 16.17
C TYR A 143 11.69 -2.73 16.83
N LEU A 144 10.74 -2.14 16.09
CA LEU A 144 9.40 -1.85 16.59
C LEU A 144 8.61 -3.13 16.91
N GLN A 145 8.73 -4.16 16.06
CA GLN A 145 8.13 -5.48 16.30
C GLN A 145 8.73 -6.15 17.55
N GLN A 146 10.06 -6.18 17.68
CA GLN A 146 10.73 -6.74 18.87
C GLN A 146 10.34 -6.01 20.17
N LYS A 147 10.10 -4.70 20.09
CA LYS A 147 9.64 -3.91 21.23
C LYS A 147 8.13 -3.95 21.43
N GLN A 148 7.40 -4.62 20.55
CA GLN A 148 5.93 -4.66 20.53
C GLN A 148 5.34 -3.26 20.71
N ALA A 149 5.85 -2.32 19.91
CA ALA A 149 5.54 -0.90 20.07
C ALA A 149 5.39 -0.20 18.70
N ALA A 150 4.60 0.86 18.68
CA ALA A 150 4.60 1.86 17.63
C ALA A 150 5.61 2.98 17.97
N GLY A 151 6.25 3.55 16.96
CA GLY A 151 7.03 4.76 17.10
C GLY A 151 6.13 5.97 17.32
N ILE A 152 6.58 6.93 18.12
CA ILE A 152 5.84 8.15 18.43
C ILE A 152 6.71 9.38 18.13
N VAL A 153 6.12 10.32 17.41
CA VAL A 153 6.67 11.66 17.16
C VAL A 153 5.61 12.69 17.54
N ASN A 154 5.97 13.59 18.45
CA ASN A 154 5.11 14.73 18.80
C ASN A 154 5.55 15.92 17.97
N ILE A 155 4.58 16.54 17.30
CA ILE A 155 4.81 17.70 16.45
C ILE A 155 4.10 18.89 17.10
N ALA A 156 4.84 19.96 17.31
CA ALA A 156 4.30 21.18 17.88
C ALA A 156 3.55 22.02 16.84
N ALA A 157 2.54 22.78 17.29
CA ALA A 157 1.89 23.76 16.41
C ALA A 157 2.91 24.82 15.93
N PRO A 158 2.73 25.38 14.72
CA PRO A 158 3.55 26.50 14.24
C PRO A 158 3.58 27.65 15.26
N GLY A 159 4.78 28.04 15.70
CA GLY A 159 4.95 29.13 16.67
C GLY A 159 4.69 28.77 18.14
N SER A 160 4.43 27.49 18.46
CA SER A 160 4.24 27.00 19.83
C SER A 160 5.23 25.87 20.16
N GLN A 161 5.44 25.61 21.45
CA GLN A 161 6.12 24.40 21.94
C GLN A 161 5.14 23.29 22.37
N GLN A 162 3.84 23.57 22.35
CA GLN A 162 2.82 22.60 22.69
C GLN A 162 2.63 21.62 21.53
N ALA A 163 2.65 20.31 21.84
CA ALA A 163 2.33 19.27 20.87
C ALA A 163 0.90 19.48 20.37
N ALA A 164 0.75 19.59 19.06
CA ALA A 164 -0.53 19.75 18.36
C ALA A 164 -0.91 18.49 17.58
N TYR A 165 0.09 17.70 17.17
CA TYR A 165 -0.13 16.44 16.48
C TYR A 165 0.76 15.34 17.05
N VAL A 166 0.26 14.11 17.02
CA VAL A 166 1.00 12.90 17.36
C VAL A 166 1.01 11.98 16.16
N VAL A 167 2.22 11.65 15.69
CA VAL A 167 2.44 10.68 14.62
C VAL A 167 2.74 9.32 15.24
N HIS A 168 1.87 8.36 14.97
CA HIS A 168 2.02 6.97 15.34
C HIS A 168 2.56 6.18 14.15
N ILE A 169 3.65 5.45 14.36
CA ILE A 169 4.38 4.74 13.33
C ILE A 169 4.33 3.25 13.67
N PHE A 170 3.42 2.53 13.03
CA PHE A 170 3.19 1.12 13.28
C PHE A 170 4.02 0.27 12.32
N PRO A 171 4.75 -0.74 12.83
CA PRO A 171 5.18 -1.85 11.98
C PRO A 171 3.96 -2.68 11.55
N SER A 172 4.15 -3.64 10.66
CA SER A 172 3.12 -4.64 10.37
C SER A 172 2.73 -5.36 11.66
N CYS A 173 1.47 -5.19 12.05
CA CYS A 173 0.84 -5.75 13.25
C CYS A 173 -0.68 -5.88 13.01
N ASP A 174 -1.39 -6.60 13.88
CA ASP A 174 -2.82 -6.86 13.71
C ASP A 174 -3.63 -5.57 13.51
N PHE A 175 -3.42 -4.57 14.36
CA PHE A 175 -4.06 -3.26 14.22
C PHE A 175 -3.83 -2.62 12.84
N ALA A 176 -2.58 -2.65 12.36
CA ALA A 176 -2.25 -2.05 11.06
C ALA A 176 -2.91 -2.81 9.90
N ASN A 177 -2.87 -4.14 9.95
CA ASN A 177 -3.42 -5.02 8.93
C ASN A 177 -4.95 -4.93 8.88
N GLU A 178 -5.63 -4.90 10.03
CA GLU A 178 -7.08 -4.78 10.12
C GLU A 178 -7.58 -3.44 9.56
N ASN A 179 -6.90 -2.34 9.88
CA ASN A 179 -7.26 -1.03 9.34
C ASN A 179 -7.00 -0.96 7.83
N LEU A 180 -5.86 -1.45 7.34
CA LEU A 180 -5.59 -1.52 5.90
C LEU A 180 -6.58 -2.43 5.17
N ALA A 181 -6.91 -3.60 5.71
CA ALA A 181 -7.89 -4.51 5.12
C ALA A 181 -9.28 -3.86 5.01
N ARG A 182 -9.66 -3.05 5.99
CA ARG A 182 -10.94 -2.34 6.02
C ARG A 182 -10.97 -1.18 5.03
N ILE A 183 -9.89 -0.41 4.92
CA ILE A 183 -9.88 0.88 4.22
C ILE A 183 -9.32 0.79 2.81
N ALA A 184 -8.23 0.04 2.62
CA ALA A 184 -7.51 -0.11 1.36
C ALA A 184 -7.07 -1.58 1.17
N PRO A 185 -8.02 -2.51 0.97
CA PRO A 185 -7.73 -3.95 0.86
C PRO A 185 -6.83 -4.28 -0.34
N ASP A 186 -6.95 -3.52 -1.43
CA ASP A 186 -6.09 -3.58 -2.60
C ASP A 186 -4.63 -3.27 -2.24
N LEU A 187 -4.40 -2.29 -1.38
CA LEU A 187 -3.07 -1.90 -0.93
C LEU A 187 -2.46 -2.98 -0.02
N LEU A 188 -3.24 -3.52 0.93
CA LEU A 188 -2.78 -4.57 1.84
C LEU A 188 -2.18 -5.77 1.09
N HIS A 189 -2.88 -6.27 0.07
CA HIS A 189 -2.39 -7.42 -0.72
C HIS A 189 -1.08 -7.13 -1.45
N ARG A 190 -0.85 -5.88 -1.84
CA ARG A 190 0.37 -5.48 -2.56
C ARG A 190 1.56 -5.24 -1.66
N VAL A 191 1.31 -4.75 -0.44
CA VAL A 191 2.38 -4.36 0.47
C VAL A 191 2.78 -5.45 1.45
N ALA A 192 2.05 -6.57 1.48
CA ALA A 192 2.34 -7.72 2.33
C ALA A 192 3.79 -8.22 2.22
N ASP A 193 4.37 -8.17 1.02
CA ASP A 193 5.73 -8.67 0.74
C ASP A 193 6.79 -7.57 0.64
N ILE A 194 6.45 -6.30 0.94
CA ILE A 194 7.40 -5.18 0.88
C ILE A 194 7.55 -4.51 2.25
N ALA A 195 8.74 -3.96 2.50
CA ALA A 195 8.98 -3.17 3.70
C ALA A 195 8.05 -1.95 3.70
N HIS A 196 7.18 -1.84 4.70
CA HIS A 196 6.27 -0.71 4.87
C HIS A 196 6.02 -0.42 6.34
N LEU A 197 5.59 0.81 6.61
CA LEU A 197 5.08 1.22 7.92
C LEU A 197 3.73 1.88 7.73
N LEU A 198 2.81 1.67 8.67
CA LEU A 198 1.55 2.37 8.71
C LEU A 198 1.68 3.60 9.61
N ILE A 199 1.31 4.76 9.09
CA ILE A 199 1.40 6.03 9.80
C ILE A 199 0.00 6.51 10.14
N VAL A 200 -0.26 6.82 11.40
CA VAL A 200 -1.49 7.46 11.84
C VAL A 200 -1.15 8.76 12.55
N ILE A 201 -1.53 9.87 11.95
CA ILE A 201 -1.39 11.21 12.52
C ILE A 201 -2.72 11.58 13.15
N ALA A 202 -2.71 12.03 14.39
CA ALA A 202 -3.90 12.53 15.05
C ALA A 202 -3.62 13.85 15.76
N THR A 203 -4.62 14.73 15.82
CA THR A 203 -4.59 15.91 16.69
C THR A 203 -4.59 15.48 18.15
N VAL A 204 -3.91 16.25 19.03
CA VAL A 204 -3.82 15.91 20.47
C VAL A 204 -5.11 16.26 21.19
#